data_AF-A0A1G0FPG0-F1
#
_entry.id   AF-A0A1G0FPG0-F1
#
_cell.length_a   1.000
_cell.length_b   1.000
_cell.length_c   1.000
_cell.angle_alpha   90.00
_cell.angle_beta   90.00
_cell.angle_gamma   90.00
#
_symmetry.space_group_name_H-M   'P 1'
#
loop_
_entity.id
_entity.type
_entity.pdbx_description
1 polymer ?
#
loop_
_entity_poly.entity_id
_entity_poly.type
_entity_poly.pdbx_seq_one_letter_code
_entity_poly.pdbx_strand_id
1 'polypeptide(L)'
;MTNQPMDVSSDDRLWVLFAYILTPLVPIIILLMEDKKNRPFIRAHNAQALAVGVINFILGIALSWTLVLACVPLIIWLVCIYWGIQGYNGKFVEIPVVTNFVKNQGWA
;
A
#
# COMPACT_ATOMS: atom_id res chain seq x y z
N MET A 1 -5.35 -17.66 -14.12
CA MET A 1 -4.83 -16.38 -14.64
C MET A 1 -3.40 -16.66 -15.08
N THR A 2 -3.13 -16.55 -16.37
CA THR A 2 -1.84 -16.91 -16.98
C THR A 2 -0.72 -16.04 -16.40
N ASN A 3 0.32 -16.67 -15.85
CA ASN A 3 1.57 -16.03 -15.42
C ASN A 3 2.33 -15.54 -16.67
N GLN A 4 1.86 -14.46 -17.30
CA GLN A 4 2.73 -13.62 -18.11
C GLN A 4 3.70 -12.94 -17.14
N PRO A 5 5.02 -12.92 -17.40
CA PRO A 5 5.91 -12.08 -16.63
C PRO A 5 5.41 -10.65 -16.83
N MET A 6 4.73 -10.10 -15.82
CA MET A 6 4.30 -8.72 -15.90
C MET A 6 5.56 -7.88 -16.01
N ASP A 7 5.66 -7.13 -17.10
CA ASP A 7 6.76 -6.19 -17.29
C ASP A 7 6.59 -5.06 -16.26
N VAL A 8 7.27 -5.22 -15.12
CA VAL A 8 7.26 -4.24 -14.04
C VAL A 8 8.30 -3.18 -14.36
N SER A 9 7.83 -1.99 -14.73
CA SER A 9 8.70 -0.87 -15.03
C SER A 9 9.43 -0.36 -13.79
N SER A 10 10.57 0.32 -13.98
CA SER A 10 11.23 1.08 -12.91
C SER A 10 10.33 2.17 -12.31
N ASP A 11 9.47 2.77 -13.15
CA ASP A 11 8.47 3.75 -12.70
C ASP A 11 7.42 3.09 -11.80
N ASP A 12 6.95 1.88 -12.13
CA ASP A 12 5.96 1.15 -11.31
C ASP A 12 6.49 0.84 -9.91
N ARG A 13 7.76 0.43 -9.84
CA ARG A 13 8.47 0.16 -8.59
C ARG A 13 8.56 1.41 -7.72
N LEU A 14 8.82 2.57 -8.34
CA LEU A 14 8.90 3.85 -7.64
C LEU A 14 7.53 4.29 -7.11
N TRP A 15 6.48 4.18 -7.92
CA TRP A 15 5.11 4.52 -7.49
C TRP A 15 4.61 3.62 -6.37
N VAL A 16 4.93 2.33 -6.39
CA VAL A 16 4.60 1.41 -5.30
C VAL A 16 5.34 1.79 -4.01
N LEU A 17 6.62 2.13 -4.09
CA LEU A 17 7.38 2.61 -2.93
C LEU A 17 6.71 3.84 -2.29
N PHE A 18 6.35 4.83 -3.10
CA PHE A 18 5.66 6.04 -2.63
C PHE A 18 4.25 5.75 -2.10
N ALA A 19 3.52 4.83 -2.73
CA ALA A 19 2.19 4.43 -2.28
C ALA A 19 2.21 3.93 -0.82
N TYR A 20 3.24 3.17 -0.44
CA TYR A 20 3.39 2.69 0.93
C TYR A 20 3.93 3.75 1.90
N ILE A 21 4.99 4.48 1.54
CA ILE A 21 5.65 5.42 2.45
C ILE A 21 4.74 6.61 2.79
N LEU A 22 3.98 7.08 1.79
CA LEU A 22 3.14 8.28 1.88
C LEU A 22 1.65 7.91 1.86
N THR A 23 1.30 6.72 2.34
CA THR A 23 -0.09 6.31 2.52
C THR A 23 -0.77 7.17 3.60
N PRO A 24 -2.05 7.57 3.45
CA PRO A 24 -2.97 7.28 2.34
C PRO A 24 -2.94 8.30 1.19
N LEU A 25 -2.13 9.37 1.30
CA LEU A 25 -2.13 10.47 0.34
C LEU A 25 -1.74 10.02 -1.08
N VAL A 26 -0.58 9.37 -1.25
CA VAL A 26 -0.13 8.93 -2.58
C VAL A 26 -1.07 7.90 -3.21
N PRO A 27 -1.61 6.92 -2.47
CA PRO A 27 -2.60 6.01 -3.04
C PRO A 27 -3.86 6.68 -3.59
N ILE A 28 -4.33 7.75 -2.96
CA ILE A 28 -5.45 8.55 -3.45
C ILE A 28 -5.06 9.25 -4.77
N ILE A 29 -3.85 9.81 -4.84
CA ILE A 29 -3.32 10.43 -6.08
C ILE A 29 -3.27 9.38 -7.20
N ILE A 30 -2.76 8.18 -6.92
CA ILE A 30 -2.70 7.09 -7.90
C ILE A 30 -4.09 6.72 -8.43
N LEU A 31 -5.14 6.72 -7.59
CA LEU A 31 -6.51 6.45 -8.04
C LEU A 31 -7.03 7.49 -9.06
N LEU A 32 -6.52 8.72 -9.00
CA LEU A 32 -6.84 9.79 -9.95
C LEU A 32 -5.97 9.75 -11.22
N MET A 33 -4.89 8.97 -11.23
CA MET A 33 -3.98 8.82 -12.37
C MET A 33 -4.33 7.59 -13.20
N GLU A 34 -4.93 7.79 -14.38
CA GLU A 34 -5.41 6.68 -15.22
C GLU A 34 -4.31 5.78 -15.76
N ASP A 35 -3.13 6.36 -16.02
CA ASP A 35 -1.95 5.65 -16.50
C ASP A 35 -1.32 4.77 -15.41
N LYS A 36 -1.50 5.12 -14.12
CA LYS A 36 -0.96 4.36 -12.99
C LYS A 36 -1.97 3.39 -12.39
N LYS A 37 -3.22 3.82 -12.16
CA LYS A 37 -4.26 3.00 -11.50
C LYS A 37 -4.55 1.68 -12.22
N ASN A 38 -4.37 1.67 -13.53
CA ASN A 38 -4.66 0.52 -14.38
C ASN A 38 -3.47 -0.44 -14.55
N ARG A 39 -2.28 -0.07 -14.07
CA ARG A 39 -1.10 -0.93 -14.12
C ARG A 39 -1.27 -2.03 -13.07
N PRO A 40 -1.27 -3.33 -13.43
CA PRO A 40 -1.63 -4.39 -12.48
C PRO A 40 -0.70 -4.45 -11.25
N PHE A 41 0.60 -4.20 -11.43
CA PHE A 41 1.57 -4.14 -10.33
C PHE A 41 1.26 -3.00 -9.35
N ILE A 42 1.00 -1.79 -9.87
CA ILE A 42 0.63 -0.63 -9.05
C ILE A 42 -0.70 -0.89 -8.38
N ARG A 43 -1.73 -1.33 -9.11
CA ARG A 43 -3.09 -1.56 -8.60
C ARG A 43 -3.11 -2.49 -7.39
N ALA A 44 -2.41 -3.62 -7.48
CA ALA A 44 -2.36 -4.60 -6.40
C ALA A 44 -1.77 -4.03 -5.09
N HIS A 45 -0.67 -3.27 -5.19
CA HIS A 45 -0.04 -2.63 -4.04
C HIS A 45 -0.78 -1.38 -3.59
N ASN A 46 -1.39 -0.62 -4.50
CA ASN A 46 -2.09 0.62 -4.21
C ASN A 46 -3.31 0.38 -3.33
N ALA A 47 -4.08 -0.67 -3.63
CA ALA A 47 -5.26 -1.01 -2.84
C ALA A 47 -4.89 -1.51 -1.44
N GLN A 48 -3.81 -2.30 -1.32
CA GLN A 48 -3.24 -2.71 -0.03
C GLN A 48 -2.72 -1.50 0.78
N ALA A 49 -1.93 -0.64 0.16
CA ALA A 49 -1.36 0.55 0.78
C ALA A 49 -2.44 1.52 1.25
N LEU A 50 -3.48 1.76 0.43
CA LEU A 50 -4.62 2.61 0.79
C LEU A 50 -5.38 2.03 2.00
N ALA A 51 -5.68 0.73 1.99
CA ALA A 51 -6.38 0.08 3.09
C ALA A 51 -5.59 0.19 4.41
N VAL A 52 -4.29 -0.10 4.38
CA VAL A 52 -3.42 0.06 5.56
C VAL A 52 -3.36 1.52 6.00
N GLY A 53 -3.23 2.47 5.07
CA GLY A 53 -3.16 3.89 5.40
C GLY A 53 -4.41 4.40 6.09
N VAL A 54 -5.59 4.00 5.62
CA VAL A 54 -6.87 4.35 6.25
C VAL A 54 -6.98 3.73 7.64
N ILE A 55 -6.62 2.45 7.80
CA ILE A 55 -6.60 1.79 9.11
C ILE A 55 -5.63 2.52 10.07
N ASN A 56 -4.44 2.86 9.59
CA ASN A 56 -3.43 3.57 10.37
C ASN A 56 -3.89 4.97 10.79
N PHE A 57 -4.57 5.69 9.90
CA PHE A 57 -5.12 7.01 10.20
C PHE A 57 -6.21 6.96 11.27
N ILE A 58 -7.14 5.99 11.17
CA ILE A 58 -8.20 5.79 12.17
C ILE A 58 -7.60 5.39 13.52
N LEU A 59 -6.64 4.45 13.53
CA LEU A 59 -5.90 4.07 14.73
C LEU A 59 -5.18 5.28 15.34
N GLY A 60 -4.56 6.13 14.53
CA GLY A 60 -3.90 7.34 14.98
C GLY A 60 -4.85 8.29 15.71
N ILE A 61 -6.04 8.54 15.16
CA ILE A 61 -7.06 9.37 15.83
C ILE A 61 -7.52 8.72 17.13
N ALA A 62 -7.87 7.43 17.10
CA ALA A 62 -8.41 6.72 18.27
C ALA A 62 -7.40 6.56 19.42
N LEU A 63 -6.14 6.30 19.10
CA LEU A 63 -5.07 6.01 20.08
C LEU A 63 -4.31 7.27 20.54
N SER A 64 -4.56 8.43 19.92
CA SER A 64 -3.90 9.71 20.25
C SER A 64 -4.17 10.21 21.67
N TRP A 65 -5.16 9.66 22.38
CA TRP A 65 -5.52 10.07 23.75
C TRP A 65 -4.41 9.81 24.79
N THR A 66 -3.44 8.93 24.49
CA THR A 66 -2.29 8.68 25.38
C THR A 66 -0.98 8.64 24.60
N LEU A 67 0.09 9.21 25.18
CA LEU A 67 1.42 9.30 24.55
C LEU A 67 2.02 7.92 24.19
N VAL A 68 1.69 6.88 24.98
CA VAL A 68 2.20 5.52 24.78
C VAL A 68 1.52 4.83 23.59
N LEU A 69 0.21 5.02 23.41
CA LEU A 69 -0.52 4.40 22.31
C LEU A 69 -0.30 5.11 20.96
N ALA A 70 0.22 6.35 20.99
CA ALA A 70 0.65 7.08 19.80
C ALA A 70 1.85 6.45 19.06
N CYS A 71 2.56 5.49 19.67
CA CYS A 71 3.63 4.76 19.00
C CYS A 71 3.13 3.70 18.01
N VAL A 72 1.88 3.22 18.15
CA VAL A 72 1.34 2.17 17.28
C VAL A 72 1.28 2.61 15.80
N PRO A 73 0.79 3.82 15.47
CA PRO A 73 0.85 4.31 14.09
C PRO A 73 2.26 4.46 13.52
N LEU A 74 3.24 4.80 14.37
CA LEU A 74 4.63 4.91 13.96
C LEU A 74 5.19 3.54 13.55
N ILE A 75 4.87 2.49 14.32
CA ILE A 75 5.30 1.12 14.01
C ILE A 75 4.67 0.67 12.69
N ILE A 76 3.37 0.89 12.50
CA ILE A 76 2.69 0.53 11.24
C ILE A 76 3.34 1.26 10.05
N TRP A 77 3.69 2.54 10.21
CA TRP A 77 4.40 3.30 9.17
C TRP A 77 5.77 2.71 8.83
N LEU A 78 6.54 2.24 9.82
CA LEU A 78 7.80 1.52 9.56
C LEU A 78 7.57 0.22 8.78
N VAL A 79 6.49 -0.51 9.08
CA VAL A 79 6.11 -1.71 8.31
C VAL A 79 5.72 -1.34 6.87
N CYS A 80 5.03 -0.22 6.65
CA CYS A 80 4.78 0.29 5.31
C CYS A 80 6.07 0.57 4.53
N ILE A 81 7.08 1.17 5.15
CA ILE A 81 8.39 1.36 4.51
C ILE A 81 8.98 0.02 4.07
N TYR A 82 8.94 -1.00 4.95
CA TYR A 82 9.41 -2.34 4.62
C TYR A 82 8.68 -2.94 3.41
N TRP A 83 7.36 -2.84 3.35
CA TRP A 83 6.58 -3.30 2.19
C TRP A 83 6.86 -2.48 0.93
N GLY A 84 7.03 -1.17 1.07
CA GLY A 84 7.44 -0.28 -0.01
C GLY A 84 8.78 -0.70 -0.63
N ILE A 85 9.76 -1.05 0.19
CA ILE A 85 11.07 -1.56 -0.27
C ILE A 85 10.91 -2.90 -1.00
N GLN A 86 10.06 -3.81 -0.50
CA GLN A 86 9.81 -5.08 -1.19
C GLN A 86 9.13 -4.86 -2.56
N GLY A 87 8.16 -3.96 -2.64
CA GLY A 87 7.54 -3.53 -3.89
C GLY A 87 8.53 -2.83 -4.83
N TYR A 88 9.44 -2.02 -4.31
CA TYR A 88 10.51 -1.40 -5.10
C TYR A 88 11.46 -2.45 -5.71
N ASN A 89 11.68 -3.57 -5.02
CA ASN A 89 12.43 -4.70 -5.57
C ASN A 89 11.64 -5.54 -6.59
N GLY A 90 10.42 -5.11 -6.97
CA GLY A 90 9.57 -5.77 -7.95
C GLY A 90 8.81 -6.99 -7.41
N LYS A 91 8.79 -7.20 -6.09
CA LYS A 91 8.06 -8.32 -5.48
C LYS A 91 6.62 -7.93 -5.18
N PHE A 92 5.70 -8.87 -5.35
CA PHE A 92 4.34 -8.74 -4.83
C PHE A 92 4.35 -8.90 -3.32
N VAL A 93 3.84 -7.89 -2.62
CA VAL A 93 3.68 -7.93 -1.17
C VAL A 93 2.38 -8.65 -0.82
N GLU A 94 2.48 -9.59 0.12
CA GLU A 94 1.32 -10.20 0.78
C GLU A 94 1.27 -9.74 2.23
N ILE A 95 0.30 -8.87 2.51
CA ILE A 95 -0.02 -8.39 3.85
C ILE A 95 -1.09 -9.32 4.41
N PRO A 96 -0.83 -10.03 5.53
CA PRO A 96 -1.83 -10.90 6.13
C PRO A 96 -3.08 -10.10 6.46
N VAL A 97 -4.26 -10.71 6.26
CA VAL A 97 -5.59 -10.10 6.38
C VAL A 97 -5.91 -9.05 5.29
N VAL A 98 -5.04 -8.07 5.06
CA VAL A 98 -5.31 -6.97 4.10
C VAL A 98 -5.30 -7.47 2.66
N THR A 99 -4.33 -8.29 2.26
CA THR A 99 -4.26 -8.81 0.89
C THR A 99 -5.49 -9.65 0.55
N ASN A 100 -5.96 -10.48 1.48
CA ASN A 100 -7.18 -11.27 1.27
C ASN A 100 -8.43 -10.39 1.24
N PHE A 101 -8.51 -9.39 2.11
CA PHE A 101 -9.61 -8.41 2.08
C PHE A 101 -9.69 -7.69 0.74
N VAL A 102 -8.57 -7.13 0.26
CA VAL A 102 -8.48 -6.39 -1.01
C VAL A 102 -8.80 -7.29 -2.22
N LYS A 103 -8.27 -8.52 -2.24
CA LYS A 103 -8.58 -9.51 -3.30
C LYS A 103 -10.07 -9.89 -3.30
N ASN A 104 -10.67 -10.12 -2.13
CA ASN A 104 -12.09 -10.46 -2.00
C ASN A 104 -13.03 -9.32 -2.46
N GLN A 105 -12.59 -8.06 -2.39
CA GLN A 105 -13.34 -6.90 -2.89
C GLN A 105 -13.14 -6.67 -4.40
N GLY A 106 -12.29 -7.44 -5.08
CA GLY A 106 -11.96 -7.26 -6.50
C GLY A 106 -11.05 -6.06 -6.80
N TRP A 107 -10.47 -5.45 -5.77
CA TRP A 107 -9.60 -4.28 -5.92
C TRP A 107 -8.21 -4.64 -6.44
N ALA A 108 -7.74 -5.86 -6.15
CA ALA A 108 -6.48 -6.44 -6.62
C ALA A 108 -6.69 -7.85 -7.20
#